data_AF-C9RC45-F1
#
_entry.id   AF-C9RC45-F1
#
_cell.length_a   1.000
_cell.length_b   1.000
_cell.length_c   1.000
_cell.angle_alpha   90.00
_cell.angle_beta   90.00
_cell.angle_gamma   90.00
#
_symmetry.space_group_name_H-M   'P 1'
#
loop_
_entity.id
_entity.type
_entity.pdbx_description
1 polymer ?
#
loop_
_entity_poly.entity_id
_entity_poly.type
_entity_poly.pdbx_seq_one_letter_code
_entity_poly.pdbx_strand_id
1 'polypeptide(L)'
;MVTREEGVFVPLPDLRECPVEGTWERLEWWYDRVLEAAGVRKDAVREIDSSLVRVHPEDAKELWWFASEGEDPRKAGAVLLFKAPSSWGTRRGYVELLPGWVKEA
;
A
#
# COMPACT_ATOMS: atom_id res chain seq x y z
N MET A 1 0.17 17.01 -26.42
CA MET A 1 -0.90 17.00 -25.41
C MET A 1 -0.96 15.60 -24.80
N VAL A 2 -0.28 15.39 -23.68
CA VAL A 2 -0.57 14.42 -22.59
C VAL A 2 0.32 14.89 -21.44
N THR A 3 -0.21 15.61 -20.46
CA THR A 3 0.49 15.82 -19.18
C THR A 3 0.17 14.59 -18.34
N ARG A 4 1.04 13.58 -18.37
CA ARG A 4 1.01 12.54 -17.33
C ARG A 4 1.36 13.27 -16.04
N GLU A 5 0.38 13.50 -15.18
CA GLU A 5 0.65 13.80 -13.78
C GLU A 5 1.51 12.64 -13.26
N GLU A 6 2.73 12.94 -12.81
CA GLU A 6 3.71 11.92 -12.43
C GLU A 6 3.26 11.23 -11.14
N GLY A 7 3.32 9.90 -11.09
CA GLY A 7 3.04 9.14 -9.87
C GLY A 7 4.08 9.43 -8.78
N VAL A 8 3.70 9.26 -7.52
CA VAL A 8 4.58 9.43 -6.36
C VAL A 8 5.19 8.08 -5.97
N PHE A 9 6.49 8.06 -5.73
CA PHE A 9 7.18 6.87 -5.20
C PHE A 9 7.37 7.01 -3.70
N VAL A 10 6.73 6.11 -2.95
CA VAL A 10 6.82 6.03 -1.49
C VAL A 10 7.73 4.87 -1.12
N PRO A 11 8.77 5.06 -0.28
CA PRO A 11 9.57 3.96 0.22
C PRO A 11 8.68 2.92 0.91
N LEU A 12 8.90 1.64 0.63
CA LEU A 12 8.20 0.53 1.27
C LEU A 12 8.63 0.46 2.73
N PRO A 13 7.74 0.68 3.71
CA PRO A 13 8.08 0.50 5.12
C PRO A 13 8.45 -0.97 5.40
N ASP A 14 9.47 -1.21 6.23
CA ASP A 14 9.82 -2.58 6.64
C ASP A 14 8.88 -3.05 7.76
N LEU A 15 8.10 -4.09 7.48
CA LEU A 15 7.18 -4.71 8.45
C LEU A 15 7.89 -5.24 9.70
N ARG A 16 9.21 -5.49 9.65
CA ARG A 16 10.03 -5.93 10.78
C ARG A 16 10.35 -4.81 11.76
N GLU A 17 10.29 -3.55 11.34
CA GLU A 17 10.47 -2.38 12.20
C GLU A 17 9.20 -2.03 12.99
N CYS A 18 8.09 -2.69 12.67
CA CYS A 18 6.81 -2.44 13.27
C CYS A 18 6.82 -2.81 14.77
N PRO A 19 6.48 -1.87 15.68
CA PRO A 19 6.58 -2.09 17.12
C PRO A 19 5.45 -2.96 17.69
N VAL A 20 4.42 -3.25 16.89
CA VAL A 20 3.26 -4.03 17.31
C VAL A 20 3.39 -5.50 16.91
N GLU A 21 2.87 -6.36 17.76
CA GLU A 21 2.72 -7.79 17.47
C GLU A 21 1.39 -8.04 16.76
N GLY A 22 1.35 -9.09 15.95
CA GLY A 22 0.19 -9.43 15.14
C GLY A 22 0.34 -9.02 13.68
N THR A 23 0.02 -9.96 12.78
CA THR A 23 0.11 -9.76 11.34
C THR A 23 -0.71 -8.55 10.89
N TRP A 24 -1.92 -8.40 11.40
CA TRP A 24 -2.85 -7.39 10.92
C TRP A 24 -2.45 -5.98 11.37
N GLU A 25 -2.11 -5.81 12.64
CA GLU A 25 -1.67 -4.57 13.24
C GLU A 25 -0.40 -4.05 12.55
N ARG A 26 0.48 -4.96 12.13
CA ARG A 26 1.65 -4.61 11.30
C ARG A 26 1.29 -4.11 9.92
N LEU A 27 0.30 -4.71 9.26
CA LEU A 27 -0.16 -4.25 7.96
C LEU A 27 -0.88 -2.90 8.04
N GLU A 28 -1.66 -2.66 9.10
CA GLU A 28 -2.28 -1.35 9.34
C GLU A 28 -1.21 -0.29 9.61
N TRP A 29 -0.22 -0.58 10.44
CA TRP A 29 0.92 0.30 10.65
C TRP A 29 1.65 0.61 9.35
N TRP A 30 1.89 -0.41 8.52
CA TRP A 30 2.55 -0.25 7.22
C TRP A 30 1.74 0.65 6.29
N TYR A 31 0.42 0.46 6.24
CA TYR A 31 -0.47 1.32 5.46
C TYR A 31 -0.40 2.78 5.93
N ASP A 32 -0.43 3.01 7.24
CA ASP A 32 -0.35 4.35 7.82
C ASP A 32 0.97 5.04 7.45
N ARG A 33 2.08 4.29 7.42
CA ARG A 33 3.38 4.80 6.96
C ARG A 33 3.38 5.15 5.47
N VAL A 34 2.71 4.37 4.63
CA VAL A 34 2.56 4.70 3.20
C VAL A 34 1.76 5.99 3.02
N LEU A 35 0.64 6.14 3.73
CA LEU A 35 -0.15 7.37 3.70
C LEU A 35 0.65 8.58 4.19
N GLU A 36 1.34 8.45 5.32
CA GLU A 36 2.19 9.49 5.90
C GLU A 36 3.28 9.95 4.92
N ALA A 37 3.98 9.01 4.29
CA ALA A 37 5.01 9.31 3.30
C ALA A 37 4.44 9.90 2.00
N ALA A 38 3.18 9.58 1.66
CA ALA A 38 2.44 10.23 0.57
C ALA A 38 1.86 11.61 0.95
N GLY A 39 1.98 12.03 2.22
CA GLY A 39 1.40 13.28 2.72
C GLY A 39 -0.13 13.25 2.86
N VAL A 40 -0.73 12.06 2.88
CA VAL A 40 -2.18 11.84 2.97
C VAL A 40 -2.56 11.58 4.43
N ARG A 41 -3.57 12.28 4.93
CA ARG A 41 -4.08 12.04 6.28
C ARG A 41 -5.06 10.86 6.25
N LYS A 42 -4.86 9.87 7.14
CA LYS A 42 -5.69 8.65 7.20
C LYS A 42 -7.19 8.94 7.36
N ASP A 43 -7.55 9.95 8.15
CA ASP A 43 -8.93 10.38 8.38
C ASP A 43 -9.58 11.03 7.16
N ALA A 44 -8.78 11.54 6.21
CA ALA A 44 -9.27 12.10 4.96
C ALA A 44 -9.52 11.03 3.88
N VAL A 45 -8.99 9.82 4.04
CA VAL A 45 -9.13 8.75 3.03
C VAL A 45 -10.53 8.15 3.09
N ARG A 46 -11.30 8.33 2.01
CA ARG A 46 -12.61 7.69 1.84
C ARG A 46 -12.52 6.38 1.05
N GLU A 47 -11.71 6.37 0.00
CA GLU A 47 -11.58 5.23 -0.91
C GLU A 47 -10.17 5.18 -1.49
N ILE A 48 -9.65 3.95 -1.68
CA ILE A 48 -8.40 3.68 -2.40
C ILE A 48 -8.72 2.96 -3.71
N ASP A 49 -8.28 3.52 -4.83
CA ASP A 49 -8.27 2.83 -6.12
C ASP A 49 -7.00 1.98 -6.24
N SER A 50 -7.12 0.72 -5.85
CA SER A 50 -6.03 -0.26 -5.92
C SER A 50 -5.45 -0.47 -7.33
N SER A 51 -6.17 -0.13 -8.41
CA SER A 51 -5.64 -0.24 -9.78
C SER A 51 -4.61 0.83 -10.11
N LEU A 52 -4.57 1.89 -9.28
CA LEU A 52 -3.65 3.02 -9.39
C LEU A 52 -2.48 2.93 -8.41
N VAL A 53 -2.32 1.80 -7.73
CA VAL A 53 -1.19 1.50 -6.85
C VAL A 53 -0.37 0.39 -7.50
N ARG A 54 0.95 0.59 -7.61
CA ARG A 54 1.87 -0.43 -8.13
C ARG A 54 2.93 -0.76 -7.11
N VAL A 55 3.20 -2.06 -6.96
CA VAL A 55 4.24 -2.60 -6.09
C VAL A 55 5.07 -3.58 -6.90
N HIS A 56 6.38 -3.56 -6.71
CA HIS A 56 7.25 -4.51 -7.39
C HIS A 56 6.84 -5.96 -7.04
N PRO A 57 6.82 -6.92 -7.99
CA PRO A 57 6.28 -8.26 -7.75
C PRO A 57 6.88 -9.04 -6.57
N GLU A 58 8.19 -8.90 -6.34
CA GLU A 58 8.86 -9.52 -5.19
C GLU A 58 8.41 -8.93 -3.86
N ASP A 59 8.29 -7.61 -3.78
CA ASP A 59 7.82 -6.93 -2.57
C ASP A 59 6.34 -7.26 -2.32
N ALA A 60 5.53 -7.31 -3.38
CA ALA A 60 4.14 -7.75 -3.32
C ALA A 60 4.01 -9.20 -2.80
N LYS A 61 4.93 -10.08 -3.19
CA LYS A 61 4.98 -11.46 -2.69
C LYS A 61 5.32 -11.52 -1.20
N GLU A 62 6.28 -10.73 -0.75
CA GLU A 62 6.63 -10.64 0.68
C GLU A 62 5.46 -10.09 1.51
N LEU A 63 4.86 -8.99 1.05
CA LEU A 63 3.65 -8.41 1.62
C LEU A 63 2.51 -9.43 1.70
N TRP A 64 2.29 -10.20 0.64
CA TRP A 64 1.28 -11.27 0.61
C TRP A 64 1.60 -12.40 1.58
N TRP A 65 2.86 -12.81 1.69
CA TRP A 65 3.28 -13.81 2.68
C TRP A 65 2.91 -13.37 4.09
N PHE A 66 3.28 -12.14 4.47
CA PHE A 66 2.91 -11.57 5.76
C PHE A 66 1.40 -11.59 5.95
N ALA A 67 0.63 -11.09 4.98
CA ALA A 67 -0.84 -11.08 5.07
C ALA A 67 -1.45 -12.48 5.21
N SER A 68 -0.88 -13.49 4.55
CA SER A 68 -1.39 -14.87 4.56
C SER A 68 -1.11 -15.63 5.85
N GLU A 69 -0.10 -15.22 6.64
CA GLU A 69 0.16 -15.80 7.97
C GLU A 69 -0.89 -15.40 9.02
N GLY A 70 -1.72 -14.38 8.74
CA GLY A 70 -2.86 -13.99 9.57
C GLY A 70 -4.17 -14.58 9.06
N GLU A 71 -4.70 -15.62 9.70
CA GLU A 71 -6.00 -16.21 9.38
C GLU A 71 -7.19 -15.29 9.76
N ASP A 72 -7.48 -14.23 8.99
CA ASP A 72 -8.78 -13.55 9.05
C ASP A 72 -9.22 -12.97 7.69
N PRO A 73 -10.10 -13.67 6.94
CA PRO A 73 -10.59 -13.21 5.64
C PRO A 73 -11.60 -12.04 5.71
N ARG A 74 -11.97 -11.53 6.90
CA ARG A 74 -13.03 -10.51 7.06
C ARG A 74 -12.52 -9.07 7.16
N LYS A 75 -11.21 -8.83 7.14
CA LYS A 75 -10.63 -7.48 7.32
C LYS A 75 -10.11 -6.91 6.00
N ALA A 76 -10.98 -6.17 5.30
CA ALA A 76 -10.81 -5.79 3.90
C ALA A 76 -10.00 -4.50 3.64
N GLY A 77 -9.65 -3.71 4.66
CA GLY A 77 -9.02 -2.39 4.50
C GLY A 77 -7.59 -2.44 3.96
N ALA A 78 -6.68 -3.13 4.66
CA ALA A 78 -5.30 -3.32 4.19
C ALA A 78 -5.23 -4.18 2.93
N VAL A 79 -6.11 -5.20 2.81
CA VAL A 79 -6.25 -6.12 1.66
C VAL A 79 -6.38 -5.39 0.31
N LEU A 80 -6.90 -4.16 0.27
CA LEU A 80 -7.07 -3.41 -0.98
C LEU A 80 -5.74 -3.01 -1.63
N LEU A 81 -4.66 -2.77 -0.87
CA LEU A 81 -3.32 -2.59 -1.47
C LEU A 81 -2.69 -3.93 -1.91
N PHE A 82 -3.12 -5.07 -1.33
CA PHE A 82 -2.67 -6.41 -1.75
C PHE A 82 -3.46 -6.97 -2.94
N LYS A 83 -4.67 -6.48 -3.16
CA LYS A 83 -5.49 -6.73 -4.35
C LYS A 83 -5.19 -5.76 -5.49
N ALA A 84 -4.37 -4.73 -5.24
CA ALA A 84 -3.75 -3.98 -6.32
C ALA A 84 -3.13 -5.03 -7.25
N PRO A 85 -3.55 -5.09 -8.54
CA PRO A 85 -2.95 -6.04 -9.46
C PRO A 85 -1.44 -5.85 -9.32
N SER A 86 -0.72 -6.95 -9.10
CA SER A 86 0.74 -7.00 -9.03
C SER A 86 1.27 -6.52 -10.38
N SER A 87 1.22 -5.21 -10.53
CA SER A 87 1.57 -4.46 -11.72
C SER A 87 2.96 -3.99 -11.45
N TRP A 88 3.81 -4.11 -12.46
CA TRP A 88 5.24 -3.86 -12.33
C TRP A 88 5.47 -2.43 -11.84
N GLY A 89 5.67 -2.27 -10.54
CA GLY A 89 6.34 -1.09 -10.00
C GLY A 89 7.73 -1.06 -10.62
N THR A 90 8.14 0.10 -11.13
CA THR A 90 9.42 0.23 -11.85
C THR A 90 10.64 0.09 -10.92
N ARG A 91 10.43 0.11 -9.59
CA ARG A 91 11.49 0.15 -8.57
C ARG A 91 11.18 -0.73 -7.35
N ARG A 92 12.08 -1.66 -7.01
CA ARG A 92 12.04 -2.43 -5.75
C ARG A 92 12.15 -1.52 -4.53
N GLY A 93 11.48 -1.90 -3.45
CA GLY A 93 11.49 -1.19 -2.18
C GLY A 93 10.65 0.10 -2.20
N TYR A 94 9.79 0.27 -3.20
CA TYR A 94 8.88 1.41 -3.30
C TYR A 94 7.47 0.98 -3.72
N VAL A 95 6.49 1.78 -3.30
CA VAL A 95 5.13 1.80 -3.82
C VAL A 95 5.00 2.99 -4.77
N GLU A 96 4.55 2.75 -6.00
CA GLU A 96 4.22 3.80 -6.96
C GLU A 96 2.72 4.10 -6.87
N LEU A 97 2.39 5.36 -6.56
CA LEU A 97 1.03 5.85 -6.35
C LEU A 97 0.66 6.78 -7.50
N LEU A 98 -0.21 6.33 -8.41
CA LEU A 98 -0.62 7.11 -9.58
C LEU A 98 -1.65 8.19 -9.20
N PRO A 99 -1.73 9.30 -9.94
CA PRO A 99 -2.72 10.34 -9.70
C PRO A 99 -4.14 9.78 -9.58
N GLY A 100 -4.87 10.19 -8.54
CA GLY A 100 -6.23 9.73 -8.25
C GLY A 100 -6.35 8.40 -7.50
N TRP A 101 -5.23 7.82 -7.02
CA TRP A 101 -5.25 6.58 -6.23
C TRP A 101 -6.01 6.67 -4.90
N VAL A 102 -6.14 7.89 -4.33
CA VAL A 102 -6.96 8.19 -3.15
C VAL A 102 -8.12 9.09 -3.58
N LYS A 103 -9.32 8.78 -3.08
CA LYS A 103 -10.44 9.73 -3.04
C LYS A 103 -10.59 10.20 -1.60
N GLU A 104 -10.41 11.50 -1.39
CA GLU A 104 -10.61 12.13 -0.09
C GLU A 104 -12.09 12.46 0.15
N ALA A 105 -12.49 12.52 1.43
CA ALA A 105 -13.87 12.79 1.87
C ALA A 105 -14.28 14.26 1.70
#